data_AF-A0A2D5ARA7-F1
#
_entry.id   AF-A0A2D5ARA7-F1
#
_cell.length_a   1.000
_cell.length_b   1.000
_cell.length_c   1.000
_cell.angle_alpha   90.00
_cell.angle_beta   90.00
_cell.angle_gamma   90.00
#
_symmetry.space_group_name_H-M   'P 1'
#
loop_
_entity.id
_entity.type
_entity.pdbx_description
1 polymer ?
#
loop_
_entity_poly.entity_id
_entity_poly.type
_entity_poly.pdbx_seq_one_letter_code
_entity_poly.pdbx_strand_id
1 'polypeptide(L)'
;METITICGRSITVTHVQTEASEYGAIQRYRIDVSGSDASTHLSKLSARTAVDASVLASVIDIELLLEYEGSADIGILRDPAIRQWRDENREQIQAELTRLRQEAEMLPAEPITDLERSLWRAFETDERQSND
;
A
#
# COMPACT_ATOMS: atom_id res chain seq x y z
N MET A 1 10.69 -9.71 -1.62
CA MET A 1 11.05 -8.47 -2.32
C MET A 1 10.43 -8.56 -3.69
N GLU A 2 9.85 -7.48 -4.17
CA GLU A 2 9.28 -7.36 -5.51
C GLU A 2 9.64 -5.99 -6.09
N THR A 3 9.79 -5.90 -7.41
CA THR A 3 10.12 -4.64 -8.10
C THR A 3 9.18 -4.42 -9.27
N ILE A 4 8.62 -3.22 -9.36
CA ILE A 4 7.82 -2.77 -10.48
C ILE A 4 8.52 -1.60 -11.17
N THR A 5 8.42 -1.51 -12.50
CA THR A 5 8.98 -0.39 -13.26
C THR A 5 7.88 0.41 -13.91
N ILE A 6 7.86 1.72 -13.64
CA ILE A 6 6.88 2.66 -14.18
C ILE A 6 7.67 3.80 -14.82
N CYS A 7 7.40 4.10 -16.09
CA CYS A 7 8.00 5.22 -16.82
C CYS A 7 9.51 5.38 -16.60
N GLY A 8 10.26 4.28 -16.66
CA GLY A 8 11.73 4.26 -16.53
C GLY A 8 12.28 4.34 -15.11
N ARG A 9 11.43 4.44 -14.06
CA ARG A 9 11.86 4.28 -12.67
C ARG A 9 11.39 2.95 -12.09
N SER A 10 12.27 2.30 -11.35
CA SER A 10 11.95 1.09 -10.59
C SER A 10 11.56 1.46 -9.17
N ILE A 11 10.45 0.88 -8.70
CA ILE A 11 9.97 0.94 -7.32
C ILE A 11 10.21 -0.45 -6.74
N THR A 12 11.11 -0.55 -5.77
CA THR A 12 11.45 -1.81 -5.11
C THR A 12 10.82 -1.82 -3.72
N VAL A 13 10.06 -2.90 -3.45
CA VAL A 13 9.39 -3.11 -2.18
C VAL A 13 9.95 -4.35 -1.52
N THR A 14 10.48 -4.18 -0.32
CA THR A 14 11.13 -5.24 0.45
C THR A 14 10.41 -5.43 1.77
N HIS A 15 9.92 -6.64 2.05
CA HIS A 15 9.48 -7.00 3.39
C HIS A 15 10.69 -6.99 4.33
N VAL A 16 10.59 -6.25 5.43
CA VAL A 16 11.71 -6.04 6.38
C VAL A 16 11.45 -6.62 7.76
N GLN A 17 10.18 -6.69 8.19
CA GLN A 17 9.86 -7.15 9.53
C GLN A 17 8.40 -7.62 9.61
N THR A 18 8.17 -8.64 10.44
CA THR A 18 6.85 -9.01 10.93
C THR A 18 6.81 -8.75 12.43
N GLU A 19 5.80 -8.01 12.89
CA GLU A 19 5.53 -7.75 14.30
C GLU A 19 4.21 -8.39 14.69
N ALA A 20 4.22 -9.22 15.73
CA ALA A 20 3.00 -9.79 16.28
C ALA A 20 2.30 -8.77 17.18
N SER A 21 1.01 -8.53 16.93
CA SER A 21 0.15 -7.68 17.77
C SER A 21 -1.09 -8.45 18.21
N GLU A 22 -1.83 -7.91 19.19
CA GLU A 22 -3.14 -8.45 19.60
C GLU A 22 -4.19 -8.44 18.47
N TYR A 23 -3.93 -7.65 17.42
CA TYR A 23 -4.81 -7.48 16.25
C TYR A 23 -4.42 -8.36 15.06
N GLY A 24 -3.30 -9.09 15.17
CA GLY A 24 -2.72 -9.88 14.08
C GLY A 24 -1.28 -9.48 13.76
N ALA A 25 -0.75 -9.99 12.65
CA ALA A 25 0.62 -9.72 12.24
C ALA A 25 0.71 -8.41 11.44
N ILE A 26 1.53 -7.48 11.93
CA ILE A 26 1.87 -6.24 11.23
C ILE A 26 3.11 -6.51 10.38
N GLN A 27 2.95 -6.36 9.08
CA GLN A 27 4.02 -6.51 8.10
C GLN A 27 4.58 -5.15 7.77
N ARG A 28 5.90 -5.00 7.87
CA ARG A 28 6.60 -3.77 7.52
C ARG A 28 7.36 -3.98 6.22
N TYR A 29 7.18 -3.04 5.30
CA TYR A 29 7.82 -3.01 4.01
C TYR A 29 8.64 -1.74 3.89
N ARG A 30 9.85 -1.86 3.34
CA ARG A 30 10.66 -0.72 2.91
C ARG A 30 10.43 -0.50 1.42
N ILE A 31 10.30 0.76 1.03
CA ILE A 31 10.12 1.20 -0.34
C ILE A 31 11.30 2.08 -0.74
N ASP A 32 11.91 1.75 -1.88
CA ASP A 32 12.99 2.50 -2.51
C ASP A 32 12.62 2.77 -3.97
N VAL A 33 12.96 3.96 -4.49
CA VAL A 33 12.73 4.32 -5.90
C VAL A 33 14.04 4.64 -6.58
N SER A 34 14.29 4.06 -7.75
CA SER A 34 15.52 4.27 -8.51
C SER A 34 15.74 5.76 -8.81
N GLY A 35 16.99 6.23 -8.63
CA GLY A 35 17.33 7.63 -8.83
C GLY A 35 16.84 8.55 -7.72
N SER A 36 16.62 8.02 -6.52
CA SER A 36 16.37 8.75 -5.29
C SER A 36 17.03 8.03 -4.12
N ASP A 37 17.58 8.81 -3.18
CA ASP A 37 18.04 8.29 -1.87
C ASP A 37 16.92 8.37 -0.82
N ALA A 38 15.72 8.83 -1.21
CA ALA A 38 14.55 8.78 -0.35
C ALA A 38 14.04 7.35 -0.23
N SER A 39 13.79 6.94 1.01
CA SER A 39 13.15 5.67 1.34
C SER A 39 12.07 5.91 2.38
N THR A 40 11.06 5.05 2.35
CA THR A 40 9.91 5.11 3.25
C THR A 40 9.52 3.70 3.69
N HIS A 41 8.62 3.61 4.67
CA HIS A 41 8.12 2.34 5.16
C HIS A 41 6.60 2.32 5.14
N LEU A 42 6.05 1.22 4.62
CA LEU A 42 4.63 0.91 4.70
C LEU A 42 4.42 -0.18 5.76
N SER A 43 3.46 0.05 6.65
CA SER A 43 2.97 -0.99 7.56
C SER A 43 1.60 -1.47 7.10
N LYS A 44 1.41 -2.79 7.02
CA LYS A 44 0.13 -3.42 6.63
C LYS A 44 -0.21 -4.52 7.62
N LEU A 45 -1.41 -4.49 8.17
CA LEU A 45 -1.96 -5.63 8.90
C LEU A 45 -2.31 -6.71 7.88
N SER A 46 -1.61 -7.85 7.93
CA SER A 46 -1.79 -8.95 6.98
C SER A 46 -1.23 -10.24 7.56
N ALA A 47 -1.91 -11.35 7.30
CA ALA A 47 -1.39 -12.67 7.64
C ALA A 47 -0.23 -13.10 6.72
N ARG A 48 -0.01 -12.39 5.61
CA ARG A 48 0.97 -12.73 4.58
C ARG A 48 2.16 -11.79 4.64
N THR A 49 3.37 -12.36 4.54
CA THR A 49 4.62 -11.60 4.41
C THR A 49 4.99 -11.29 2.95
N ALA A 50 4.19 -11.81 2.01
CA ALA A 50 4.46 -11.68 0.58
C ALA A 50 4.33 -10.22 0.13
N VAL A 51 5.25 -9.79 -0.73
CA VAL A 51 5.12 -8.53 -1.47
C VAL A 51 4.35 -8.87 -2.75
N ASP A 52 3.03 -8.75 -2.69
CA ASP A 52 2.11 -9.08 -3.80
C ASP A 52 1.51 -7.81 -4.44
N ALA A 53 0.64 -8.00 -5.44
CA ALA A 53 -0.03 -6.91 -6.14
C ALA A 53 -0.82 -5.99 -5.19
N SER A 54 -1.38 -6.51 -4.09
CA SER A 54 -2.07 -5.70 -3.08
C SER A 54 -1.09 -4.80 -2.33
N VAL A 55 0.08 -5.32 -1.94
CA VAL A 55 1.14 -4.50 -1.31
C VAL A 55 1.67 -3.44 -2.28
N LEU A 56 1.96 -3.82 -3.53
CA LEU A 56 2.43 -2.87 -4.56
C LEU A 56 1.38 -1.77 -4.84
N ALA A 57 0.10 -2.13 -4.91
CA ALA A 57 -0.99 -1.16 -5.08
C ALA A 57 -1.02 -0.16 -3.91
N SER A 58 -0.94 -0.62 -2.66
CA SER A 58 -0.90 0.26 -1.49
C SER A 58 0.31 1.20 -1.51
N VAL A 59 1.47 0.72 -1.95
CA VAL A 59 2.68 1.56 -2.08
C VAL A 59 2.45 2.69 -3.09
N ILE A 60 1.93 2.38 -4.29
CA ILE A 60 1.69 3.43 -5.29
C ILE A 60 0.63 4.42 -4.80
N ASP A 61 -0.45 3.91 -4.23
CA ASP A 61 -1.56 4.74 -3.76
C ASP A 61 -1.10 5.71 -2.67
N ILE A 62 -0.44 5.20 -1.63
CA ILE A 62 -0.07 5.98 -0.43
C ILE A 62 1.19 6.82 -0.67
N GLU A 63 2.21 6.28 -1.32
CA GLU A 63 3.52 6.96 -1.38
C GLU A 63 3.70 7.82 -2.64
N LEU A 64 2.93 7.59 -3.70
CA LEU A 64 3.04 8.37 -4.94
C LEU A 64 1.81 9.22 -5.24
N LEU A 65 0.61 8.72 -4.97
CA LEU A 65 -0.63 9.38 -5.41
C LEU A 65 -1.39 10.11 -4.30
N LEU A 66 -1.23 9.69 -3.04
CA LEU A 66 -1.88 10.33 -1.89
C LEU A 66 -1.22 11.67 -1.60
N GLU A 67 -1.79 12.72 -2.20
CA GLU A 67 -1.38 14.10 -1.96
C GLU A 67 -2.16 14.70 -0.79
N TYR A 68 -1.46 14.95 0.29
CA TYR A 68 -1.97 15.73 1.42
C TYR A 68 -0.95 16.80 1.83
N GLU A 69 -1.39 17.76 2.64
CA GLU A 69 -0.53 18.82 3.16
C GLU A 69 0.65 18.22 3.95
N GLY A 70 1.87 18.50 3.50
CA GLY A 70 3.11 17.95 4.09
C GLY A 70 3.65 16.68 3.41
N SER A 71 2.94 16.09 2.45
CA SER A 71 3.44 14.94 1.67
C SER A 71 4.76 15.23 0.95
N ALA A 72 4.98 16.48 0.51
CA ALA A 72 6.22 16.91 -0.13
C ALA A 72 7.44 16.96 0.81
N ASP A 73 7.26 16.82 2.12
CA ASP A 73 8.35 16.90 3.11
C ASP A 73 8.72 15.52 3.69
N ILE A 74 7.99 14.47 3.32
CA ILE A 74 8.15 13.12 3.90
C ILE A 74 8.24 12.03 2.83
N GLY A 75 8.58 10.82 3.27
CA GLY A 75 8.56 9.63 2.42
C GLY A 75 9.41 9.77 1.15
N ILE A 76 8.94 9.21 0.04
CA ILE A 76 9.60 9.31 -1.27
C ILE A 76 9.33 10.65 -1.96
N LEU A 77 8.18 11.29 -1.67
CA LEU A 77 7.84 12.58 -2.24
C LEU A 77 8.65 13.72 -1.65
N ARG A 78 9.48 13.51 -0.62
CA ARG A 78 10.50 14.49 -0.18
C ARG A 78 11.51 14.83 -1.28
N ASP A 79 11.75 13.90 -2.20
CA ASP A 79 12.66 14.11 -3.32
C ASP A 79 11.96 14.88 -4.46
N PRO A 80 12.43 16.09 -4.82
CA PRO A 80 11.83 16.89 -5.89
C PRO A 80 11.86 16.19 -7.26
N ALA A 81 12.89 15.38 -7.54
CA ALA A 81 12.98 14.66 -8.81
C ALA A 81 11.95 13.53 -8.92
N ILE A 82 11.55 12.96 -7.77
CA ILE A 82 10.45 11.99 -7.70
C ILE A 82 9.11 12.69 -7.89
N ARG A 83 8.90 13.85 -7.23
CA ARG A 83 7.65 14.62 -7.41
C ARG A 83 7.45 15.02 -8.88
N GLN A 84 8.48 15.59 -9.50
CA GLN A 84 8.42 15.98 -10.91
C GLN A 84 8.12 14.77 -11.81
N TRP A 85 8.86 13.66 -11.64
CA TRP A 85 8.61 12.43 -12.41
C TRP A 85 7.18 11.92 -12.21
N ARG A 86 6.67 11.92 -10.97
CA ARG A 86 5.31 11.50 -10.64
C ARG A 86 4.28 12.40 -11.30
N ASP A 87 4.48 13.72 -11.29
CA ASP A 87 3.57 14.69 -11.90
C ASP A 87 3.52 14.54 -13.43
N GLU A 88 4.68 14.33 -14.07
CA GLU A 88 4.79 14.12 -15.53
C GLU A 88 4.19 12.79 -16.00
N ASN A 89 4.12 11.79 -15.11
CA ASN A 89 3.71 10.41 -15.43
C ASN A 89 2.45 9.97 -14.66
N ARG A 90 1.66 10.92 -14.16
CA ARG A 90 0.57 10.65 -13.20
C ARG A 90 -0.48 9.69 -13.74
N GLU A 91 -0.85 9.85 -15.01
CA GLU A 91 -1.84 8.99 -15.66
C GLU A 91 -1.35 7.54 -15.78
N GLN A 92 -0.08 7.34 -16.14
CA GLN A 92 0.54 6.03 -16.24
C GLN A 92 0.66 5.37 -14.86
N ILE A 93 1.01 6.13 -13.83
CA ILE A 93 1.06 5.64 -12.44
C ILE A 93 -0.35 5.19 -11.99
N GLN A 94 -1.39 5.95 -12.33
CA GLN A 94 -2.79 5.58 -12.03
C GLN A 94 -3.27 4.35 -12.80
N ALA A 95 -2.88 4.23 -14.07
CA ALA A 95 -3.16 3.03 -14.86
C ALA A 95 -2.50 1.79 -14.25
N GLU A 96 -1.26 1.93 -13.79
CA GLU A 96 -0.52 0.86 -13.12
C GLU A 96 -1.17 0.46 -11.79
N LEU A 97 -1.58 1.44 -10.98
CA LEU A 97 -2.37 1.20 -9.77
C LEU A 97 -3.66 0.43 -10.08
N THR A 98 -4.35 0.77 -11.17
CA THR A 98 -5.57 0.09 -11.59
C THR A 98 -5.29 -1.37 -11.96
N ARG A 99 -4.23 -1.65 -12.72
CA ARG A 99 -3.80 -3.02 -13.06
C ARG A 99 -3.49 -3.82 -11.78
N LEU A 100 -2.73 -3.25 -10.85
CA LEU A 100 -2.37 -3.93 -9.60
C LEU A 100 -3.59 -4.22 -8.72
N ARG A 101 -4.58 -3.33 -8.69
CA ARG A 101 -5.85 -3.58 -7.98
C ARG A 101 -6.61 -4.75 -8.59
N GLN A 102 -6.69 -4.83 -9.92
CA GLN A 102 -7.31 -5.97 -10.60
C GLN A 102 -6.56 -7.29 -10.33
N GLU A 103 -5.24 -7.26 -10.27
CA GLU A 103 -4.44 -8.43 -9.91
C GLU A 103 -4.62 -8.83 -8.44
N ALA A 104 -4.76 -7.83 -7.55
CA ALA A 104 -5.04 -8.07 -6.14
C ALA A 104 -6.39 -8.75 -5.90
N GLU A 105 -7.41 -8.45 -6.72
CA GLU A 105 -8.73 -9.12 -6.67
C GLU A 105 -8.65 -10.62 -6.99
N MET A 106 -7.63 -11.03 -7.75
CA MET A 106 -7.39 -12.44 -8.09
C MET A 106 -6.62 -13.20 -7.01
N LEU A 107 -6.12 -12.52 -5.99
CA LEU A 107 -5.41 -13.16 -4.88
C LEU A 107 -6.40 -13.94 -4.00
N PRO A 108 -5.97 -15.05 -3.38
CA PRO A 108 -6.81 -15.74 -2.42
C PRO A 108 -7.18 -14.77 -1.29
N ALA A 109 -8.40 -14.84 -0.77
CA ALA A 109 -8.81 -14.02 0.37
C ALA A 109 -7.84 -14.24 1.55
N GLU A 110 -7.50 -13.15 2.25
CA GLU A 110 -6.78 -13.29 3.52
C GLU A 110 -7.70 -13.97 4.56
N PRO A 111 -7.16 -14.83 5.41
CA PRO A 111 -7.93 -15.42 6.50
C PRO A 111 -8.38 -14.30 7.44
N ILE A 112 -9.70 -14.14 7.59
CA ILE A 112 -10.31 -13.15 8.50
C ILE A 112 -9.83 -13.42 9.92
N THR A 113 -9.18 -12.43 10.52
CA THR A 113 -8.72 -12.48 11.91
C THR A 113 -9.90 -12.41 12.89
N ASP A 114 -9.69 -12.83 14.14
CA ASP A 114 -10.74 -12.76 15.17
C ASP A 114 -11.17 -11.32 15.46
N LEU A 115 -10.26 -10.36 15.34
CA LEU A 115 -10.58 -8.93 15.42
C LEU A 115 -11.44 -8.47 14.25
N GLU A 116 -11.04 -8.75 13.01
CA GLU A 116 -11.82 -8.38 11.82
C GLU A 116 -13.22 -9.01 11.88
N ARG A 117 -13.34 -10.23 12.39
CA ARG A 117 -14.64 -10.87 12.61
C ARG A 117 -15.46 -10.15 13.67
N SER A 118 -14.83 -9.67 14.73
CA SER A 118 -15.47 -8.88 15.78
C SER A 118 -15.94 -7.53 15.27
N LEU A 119 -15.11 -6.82 14.50
CA LEU A 119 -15.43 -5.55 13.85
C LEU A 119 -16.56 -5.74 12.83
N TRP A 120 -16.46 -6.76 11.96
CA TRP A 120 -17.51 -7.08 10.99
C TRP A 120 -18.86 -7.29 11.66
N ARG A 121 -18.92 -8.07 12.76
CA ARG A 121 -20.15 -8.27 13.53
C ARG A 121 -20.68 -6.97 14.13
N ALA A 122 -19.81 -6.10 14.64
CA ALA A 122 -20.23 -4.83 15.21
C ALA A 122 -20.90 -3.94 14.15
N PHE A 123 -20.33 -3.86 12.94
CA PHE A 123 -20.88 -3.05 11.85
C PHE A 123 -22.10 -3.68 11.15
N GLU A 124 -22.16 -5.01 11.01
CA GLU A 124 -23.39 -5.71 10.52
C GLU A 124 -24.59 -5.50 11.45
N THR A 125 -24.34 -5.31 12.75
CA THR A 125 -25.39 -5.07 13.73
C THR A 125 -25.98 -3.65 13.61
N ASP A 126 -25.19 -2.69 13.15
CA ASP A 126 -25.58 -1.29 12.97
C ASP A 126 -26.43 -1.07 11.71
N GLU A 127 -26.14 -1.79 10.62
CA GLU A 127 -26.95 -1.75 9.38
C GLU A 127 -28.36 -2.33 9.58
N ARG A 128 -28.55 -3.23 10.55
CA ARG A 128 -29.88 -3.76 10.91
C ARG A 128 -30.69 -2.83 11.79
N GLN A 129 -30.07 -1.86 12.49
CA GLN A 129 -30.78 -0.89 13.31
C GLN A 129 -31.14 0.40 12.55
N SER A 130 -30.55 0.62 11.38
CA SER A 130 -30.79 1.82 10.56
C SER A 130 -31.92 1.67 9.53
N ASN A 131 -32.59 0.50 9.49
CA ASN A 131 -33.68 0.18 8.55
C ASN A 131 -35.02 -0.12 9.25
N ASP A 132 -35.15 0.19 10.55
CA ASP A 132 -36.42 0.15 11.31
C ASP A 132 -36.97 1.55 11.60
#